data_AF-A0A498PN26-F1
#
_entry.id   AF-A0A498PN26-F1
#
_cell.length_a   1.000
_cell.length_b   1.000
_cell.length_c   1.000
_cell.angle_alpha   90.00
_cell.angle_beta   90.00
_cell.angle_gamma   90.00
#
_symmetry.space_group_name_H-M   'P 1'
#
loop_
_entity.id
_entity.type
_entity.pdbx_description
1 polymer ?
#
loop_
_entity_poly.entity_id
_entity_poly.type
_entity_poly.pdbx_seq_one_letter_code
_entity_poly.pdbx_strand_id
1 'polypeptide(L)'
;MSLSSDDTPTGPIMGARPPAPTGQPRDSTQRWDAARDLTAGALVVSALFFPWNLYFGFRIPGSSRILFGLLLVVTLLSLTAAVVPHLGQPHPTRAARLRLGLNIPYLLLVLAFIVYDAFQTIRFGGTVNVPGGVGPGGWLGTAGAMLSAQPLIAPVADDDKHRSWLLAARIIGYASMFGAALSAGFNLVWRVRYALHPAGAASGFGKQNIVVIDTAVVYGIVALIAVLVASRWMLKGTEDYRLSTIALGASALVAGVIVWILPVGREIDAFHGIAQNTSTAGVGYEGYLAWVAGAAIFAPLTVVRSPGARPIARSVWRAAARNGLLLIAAWCLGSVVMRLTDLTTAVLLNYPYSRYDTMTLAAFDLATGVLAIWLRLNVTNDALPARLISSLSGFLLALSVSRVILGVVLAPRFVTPPGAPANPVYGNNLAQQITSTFDLTLCGLALGILAADLIARRQHPPRRTRPHPRRPRSAKRPIPSGARSALPSEAETTQFRAADAGHDVPTTVLSGPGPSPRIFRSAETTGPVRPKIYRPPGDSQ
;
A
#
# COMPACT_ATOMS: atom_id res chain seq x y z
N MET A 1 71.40 -28.84 -39.00
CA MET A 1 70.68 -27.86 -39.85
C MET A 1 69.31 -28.47 -40.10
N SER A 2 68.21 -28.16 -39.38
CA SER A 2 67.81 -26.93 -38.66
C SER A 2 67.81 -25.70 -39.58
N LEU A 3 66.75 -24.90 -39.69
CA LEU A 3 65.51 -24.73 -38.89
C LEU A 3 64.26 -24.96 -39.79
N SER A 4 63.00 -25.19 -39.36
CA SER A 4 62.20 -24.83 -38.17
C SER A 4 61.74 -23.37 -38.09
N SER A 5 60.45 -23.14 -38.37
CA SER A 5 59.75 -21.87 -38.09
C SER A 5 58.24 -22.12 -37.88
N ASP A 6 57.88 -22.69 -36.73
CA ASP A 6 56.50 -22.65 -36.22
C ASP A 6 56.22 -21.25 -35.64
N ASP A 7 55.39 -20.47 -36.32
CA ASP A 7 54.83 -19.22 -35.79
C ASP A 7 53.33 -19.41 -35.48
N THR A 8 53.04 -19.86 -34.25
CA THR A 8 51.66 -19.91 -33.72
C THR A 8 51.43 -18.76 -32.73
N PRO A 9 50.51 -17.82 -33.00
CA PRO A 9 50.31 -16.67 -32.12
C PRO A 9 49.60 -17.08 -30.82
N THR A 10 50.34 -17.05 -29.72
CA THR A 10 49.85 -17.41 -28.36
C THR A 10 48.98 -16.31 -27.74
N GLY A 11 47.82 -16.06 -28.34
CA GLY A 11 46.76 -15.29 -27.70
C GLY A 11 46.29 -15.95 -26.39
N PRO A 12 45.92 -15.18 -25.35
CA PRO A 12 45.47 -15.77 -24.09
C PRO A 12 44.16 -16.54 -24.29
N ILE A 13 44.15 -17.81 -23.89
CA ILE A 13 42.94 -18.65 -23.93
C ILE A 13 41.90 -18.04 -22.99
N MET A 14 40.95 -17.29 -23.56
CA MET A 14 39.73 -16.93 -22.83
C MET A 14 39.02 -18.23 -22.45
N GLY A 15 39.01 -18.55 -21.16
CA GLY A 15 38.37 -19.76 -20.66
C GLY A 15 36.94 -19.86 -21.18
N ALA A 16 36.65 -20.92 -21.93
CA ALA A 16 35.37 -21.10 -22.60
C ALA A 16 34.24 -20.94 -21.57
N ARG A 17 33.36 -19.97 -21.81
CA ARG A 17 32.22 -19.69 -20.94
C ARG A 17 31.42 -20.98 -20.78
N PRO A 18 31.25 -21.53 -19.56
CA PRO A 18 30.61 -22.83 -19.40
C PRO A 18 29.21 -22.78 -20.03
N PRO A 19 28.81 -23.83 -20.78
CA PRO A 19 27.53 -23.84 -21.48
C PRO A 19 26.41 -23.58 -20.47
N ALA A 20 25.52 -22.63 -20.80
CA ALA A 20 24.41 -22.30 -19.94
C ALA A 20 23.52 -23.56 -19.76
N PRO A 21 23.06 -23.87 -18.53
CA PRO A 21 22.39 -25.13 -18.25
C PRO A 21 21.14 -25.33 -19.11
N THR A 22 21.21 -26.29 -20.02
CA THR A 22 20.21 -26.60 -21.03
C THR A 22 18.99 -27.28 -20.41
N GLY A 23 17.93 -26.50 -20.14
CA GLY A 23 16.61 -27.03 -19.82
C GLY A 23 15.68 -26.07 -19.06
N GLN A 24 16.18 -25.38 -18.03
CA GLN A 24 15.31 -24.71 -17.05
C GLN A 24 14.75 -23.29 -17.37
N PRO A 25 15.32 -22.45 -18.26
CA PRO A 25 14.88 -21.04 -18.34
C PRO A 25 13.57 -20.82 -19.12
N ARG A 26 13.16 -21.72 -20.03
CA ARG A 26 11.93 -21.56 -20.83
C ARG A 26 10.66 -21.86 -20.01
N ASP A 27 10.64 -22.97 -19.29
CA ASP A 27 9.52 -23.40 -18.45
C ASP A 27 9.13 -22.34 -17.42
N SER A 28 10.12 -21.67 -16.84
CA SER A 28 9.91 -20.66 -15.82
C SER A 28 9.34 -19.37 -16.39
N THR A 29 9.77 -18.89 -17.57
CA THR A 29 9.09 -17.77 -18.24
C THR A 29 7.67 -18.14 -18.67
N GLN A 30 7.44 -19.34 -19.21
CA GLN A 30 6.12 -19.80 -19.64
C GLN A 30 5.13 -19.91 -18.47
N ARG A 31 5.57 -20.40 -17.30
CA ARG A 31 4.75 -20.41 -16.07
C ARG A 31 4.39 -18.99 -15.60
N TRP A 32 5.28 -18.01 -15.77
CA TRP A 32 5.03 -16.62 -15.40
C TRP A 32 4.08 -15.89 -16.36
N ASP A 33 4.25 -16.08 -17.68
CA ASP A 33 3.28 -15.57 -18.67
C ASP A 33 1.89 -16.18 -18.42
N ALA A 34 1.79 -17.50 -18.21
CA ALA A 34 0.54 -18.17 -17.88
C ALA A 34 -0.07 -17.67 -16.55
N ALA A 35 0.74 -17.45 -15.50
CA ALA A 35 0.26 -16.90 -14.23
C ALA A 35 -0.25 -15.45 -14.38
N ARG A 36 0.42 -14.61 -15.19
CA ARG A 36 -0.08 -13.26 -15.52
C ARG A 36 -1.41 -13.34 -16.26
N ASP A 37 -1.49 -14.20 -17.27
CA ASP A 37 -2.64 -14.23 -18.18
C ASP A 37 -3.87 -14.89 -17.53
N LEU A 38 -3.66 -15.87 -16.63
CA LEU A 38 -4.69 -16.35 -15.68
C LEU A 38 -5.14 -15.25 -14.70
N THR A 39 -4.20 -14.49 -14.12
CA THR A 39 -4.54 -13.37 -13.22
C THR A 39 -5.35 -12.30 -13.96
N ALA A 40 -4.98 -12.00 -15.20
CA ALA A 40 -5.70 -11.07 -16.07
C ALA A 40 -7.13 -11.56 -16.32
N GLY A 41 -7.31 -12.82 -16.74
CA GLY A 41 -8.63 -13.42 -16.94
C GLY A 41 -9.50 -13.42 -15.68
N ALA A 42 -8.91 -13.78 -14.53
CA ALA A 42 -9.60 -13.76 -13.24
C ALA A 42 -10.07 -12.34 -12.85
N LEU A 43 -9.27 -11.30 -13.11
CA LEU A 43 -9.63 -9.91 -12.85
C LEU A 43 -10.77 -9.41 -13.76
N VAL A 44 -10.74 -9.73 -15.05
CA VAL A 44 -11.82 -9.34 -15.98
C VAL A 44 -13.11 -10.12 -15.73
N VAL A 45 -13.03 -11.42 -15.39
CA VAL A 45 -14.23 -12.18 -14.94
C VAL A 45 -14.78 -11.60 -13.65
N SER A 46 -13.92 -11.29 -12.67
CA SER A 46 -14.33 -10.65 -11.42
C SER A 46 -15.06 -9.33 -11.68
N ALA A 47 -14.59 -8.51 -12.62
CA ALA A 47 -15.19 -7.22 -12.98
C ALA A 47 -16.68 -7.28 -13.35
N LEU A 48 -17.22 -8.44 -13.76
CA LEU A 48 -18.66 -8.63 -14.02
C LEU A 48 -19.51 -8.67 -12.74
N PHE A 49 -18.91 -9.04 -11.60
CA PHE A 49 -19.59 -9.24 -10.31
C PHE A 49 -19.46 -8.04 -9.35
N PHE A 50 -18.90 -6.92 -9.82
CA PHE A 50 -18.73 -5.69 -9.06
C PHE A 50 -19.44 -4.50 -9.74
N PRO A 51 -19.70 -3.39 -9.02
CA PRO A 51 -20.30 -2.19 -9.58
C PRO A 51 -19.30 -1.49 -10.49
N TRP A 52 -19.80 -0.97 -11.62
CA TRP A 52 -18.99 -0.23 -12.59
C TRP A 52 -19.07 1.28 -12.36
N ASN A 53 -20.24 1.77 -11.97
CA ASN A 53 -20.48 3.08 -11.42
C ASN A 53 -21.67 2.99 -10.43
N LEU A 54 -22.18 4.09 -9.87
CA LEU A 54 -23.32 4.04 -8.93
C LEU A 54 -24.68 3.62 -9.55
N TYR A 55 -24.78 3.59 -10.88
CA TYR A 55 -26.03 3.39 -11.64
C TYR A 55 -26.01 2.16 -12.56
N PHE A 56 -24.89 1.42 -12.61
CA PHE A 56 -24.71 0.25 -13.45
C PHE A 56 -23.70 -0.73 -12.85
N GLY A 57 -24.11 -2.00 -12.76
CA GLY A 57 -23.26 -3.12 -12.39
C GLY A 57 -23.98 -4.17 -11.56
N PHE A 58 -23.23 -5.16 -11.06
CA PHE A 58 -23.83 -6.24 -10.27
C PHE A 58 -24.48 -5.71 -8.97
N ARG A 59 -25.68 -6.20 -8.67
CA ARG A 59 -26.56 -5.74 -7.56
C ARG A 59 -27.05 -4.28 -7.62
N ILE A 60 -26.78 -3.52 -8.69
CA ILE A 60 -27.34 -2.15 -8.83
C ILE A 60 -28.72 -2.18 -9.51
N PRO A 61 -29.80 -1.69 -8.85
CA PRO A 61 -31.13 -1.62 -9.44
C PRO A 61 -31.17 -0.76 -10.72
N GLY A 62 -32.02 -1.14 -11.67
CA GLY A 62 -32.19 -0.39 -12.93
C GLY A 62 -31.06 -0.55 -13.96
N SER A 63 -30.00 -1.30 -13.66
CA SER A 63 -28.85 -1.52 -14.56
C SER A 63 -29.27 -1.95 -15.98
N SER A 64 -28.78 -1.24 -17.00
CA SER A 64 -29.13 -1.50 -18.40
C SER A 64 -28.64 -2.86 -18.91
N ARG A 65 -29.56 -3.67 -19.44
CA ARG A 65 -29.28 -4.96 -20.09
C ARG A 65 -28.36 -4.80 -21.31
N ILE A 66 -28.46 -3.67 -22.03
CA ILE A 66 -27.63 -3.39 -23.22
C ILE A 66 -26.17 -3.11 -22.79
N LEU A 67 -25.97 -2.35 -21.70
CA LEU A 67 -24.62 -2.12 -21.16
C LEU A 67 -24.01 -3.40 -20.59
N PHE A 68 -24.81 -4.28 -19.98
CA PHE A 68 -24.34 -5.62 -19.58
C PHE A 68 -23.94 -6.49 -20.78
N GLY A 69 -24.70 -6.46 -21.87
CA GLY A 69 -24.35 -7.16 -23.11
C GLY A 69 -23.04 -6.64 -23.72
N LEU A 70 -22.88 -5.32 -23.81
CA LEU A 70 -21.64 -4.68 -24.29
C LEU A 70 -20.44 -5.02 -23.40
N LEU A 71 -20.62 -4.95 -22.07
CA LEU A 71 -19.61 -5.33 -21.09
C LEU A 71 -19.19 -6.80 -21.27
N LEU A 72 -20.15 -7.72 -21.40
CA LEU A 72 -19.88 -9.14 -21.63
C LEU A 72 -19.10 -9.37 -22.93
N VAL A 73 -19.45 -8.68 -24.02
CA VAL A 73 -18.71 -8.75 -25.30
C VAL A 73 -17.27 -8.27 -25.14
N VAL A 74 -17.01 -7.11 -24.52
CA VAL A 74 -15.62 -6.65 -24.35
C VAL A 74 -14.84 -7.52 -23.35
N THR A 75 -15.50 -8.10 -22.34
CA THR A 75 -14.91 -9.11 -21.45
C THR A 75 -14.47 -10.35 -22.23
N LEU A 76 -15.29 -10.87 -23.15
CA LEU A 76 -14.91 -12.00 -24.01
C LEU A 76 -13.73 -11.66 -24.95
N LEU A 77 -13.65 -10.42 -25.46
CA LEU A 77 -12.49 -9.96 -26.22
C LEU A 77 -11.21 -9.90 -25.37
N SER A 78 -11.28 -9.37 -24.14
CA SER A 78 -10.13 -9.37 -23.21
C SER A 78 -9.72 -10.78 -22.76
N LEU A 79 -10.68 -11.69 -22.57
CA LEU A 79 -10.41 -13.10 -22.25
C LEU A 79 -9.76 -13.85 -23.41
N THR A 80 -10.26 -13.69 -24.64
CA THR A 80 -9.59 -14.26 -25.82
C THR A 80 -8.18 -13.69 -26.01
N ALA A 81 -7.95 -12.41 -25.70
CA ALA A 81 -6.60 -11.82 -25.68
C ALA A 81 -5.65 -12.55 -24.71
N ALA A 82 -6.13 -12.91 -23.51
CA ALA A 82 -5.33 -13.69 -22.54
C ALA A 82 -5.04 -15.12 -23.03
N VAL A 83 -5.90 -15.71 -23.87
CA VAL A 83 -5.76 -17.09 -24.38
C VAL A 83 -4.96 -17.18 -25.69
N VAL A 84 -4.87 -16.11 -26.49
CA VAL A 84 -4.08 -16.02 -27.75
C VAL A 84 -2.67 -16.65 -27.67
N PRO A 85 -1.85 -16.46 -26.60
CA PRO A 85 -0.52 -17.07 -26.51
C PRO A 85 -0.49 -18.60 -26.46
N HIS A 86 -1.60 -19.22 -26.06
CA HIS A 86 -1.71 -20.66 -25.89
C HIS A 86 -2.30 -21.34 -27.13
N LEU A 87 -2.85 -20.58 -28.08
CA LEU A 87 -3.46 -21.07 -29.32
C LEU A 87 -2.41 -21.21 -30.44
N GLY A 88 -1.37 -22.02 -30.19
CA GLY A 88 -0.29 -22.34 -31.12
C GLY A 88 0.99 -21.52 -30.90
N GLN A 89 1.78 -21.31 -31.97
CA GLN A 89 3.02 -20.51 -31.93
C GLN A 89 2.90 -19.22 -32.79
N PRO A 90 2.04 -18.25 -32.42
CA PRO A 90 1.92 -17.01 -33.16
C PRO A 90 3.20 -16.16 -33.03
N HIS A 91 3.64 -15.57 -34.15
CA HIS A 91 4.82 -14.68 -34.19
C HIS A 91 4.67 -13.56 -33.13
N PRO A 92 5.62 -13.35 -32.19
CA PRO A 92 5.39 -12.59 -30.96
C PRO A 92 4.95 -11.13 -31.19
N THR A 93 5.42 -10.50 -32.26
CA THR A 93 4.98 -9.16 -32.70
C THR A 93 3.53 -9.10 -33.18
N ARG A 94 3.03 -10.15 -33.83
CA ARG A 94 1.60 -10.28 -34.21
C ARG A 94 0.75 -10.59 -32.97
N ALA A 95 1.21 -11.49 -32.11
CA ALA A 95 0.53 -11.83 -30.85
C ALA A 95 0.36 -10.59 -29.95
N ALA A 96 1.41 -9.79 -29.75
CA ALA A 96 1.33 -8.56 -28.94
C ALA A 96 0.37 -7.51 -29.54
N ARG A 97 0.35 -7.33 -30.88
CA ARG A 97 -0.60 -6.42 -31.55
C ARG A 97 -2.04 -6.91 -31.41
N LEU A 98 -2.29 -8.21 -31.53
CA LEU A 98 -3.62 -8.80 -31.35
C LEU A 98 -4.11 -8.68 -29.90
N ARG A 99 -3.23 -8.96 -28.92
CA ARG A 99 -3.51 -8.80 -27.49
C ARG A 99 -3.90 -7.37 -27.10
N LEU A 100 -3.21 -6.37 -27.66
CA LEU A 100 -3.58 -4.97 -27.49
C LEU A 100 -4.91 -4.64 -28.21
N GLY A 101 -5.06 -5.05 -29.48
CA GLY A 101 -6.24 -4.79 -30.29
C GLY A 101 -7.54 -5.31 -29.68
N LEU A 102 -7.53 -6.53 -29.14
CA LEU A 102 -8.67 -7.14 -28.45
C LEU A 102 -9.02 -6.44 -27.11
N ASN A 103 -8.07 -5.73 -26.49
CA ASN A 103 -8.30 -4.99 -25.25
C ASN A 103 -8.73 -3.53 -25.45
N ILE A 104 -8.47 -2.94 -26.63
CA ILE A 104 -8.89 -1.55 -26.94
C ILE A 104 -10.40 -1.33 -26.69
N PRO A 105 -11.34 -2.20 -27.12
CA PRO A 105 -12.77 -2.04 -26.81
C PRO A 105 -13.09 -1.97 -25.31
N TYR A 106 -12.38 -2.72 -24.48
CA TYR A 106 -12.55 -2.71 -23.02
C TYR A 106 -12.10 -1.38 -22.42
N LEU A 107 -10.93 -0.90 -22.85
CA LEU A 107 -10.34 0.35 -22.39
C LEU A 107 -11.15 1.56 -22.87
N LEU A 108 -11.73 1.49 -24.08
CA LEU A 108 -12.68 2.48 -24.59
C LEU A 108 -14.00 2.50 -23.80
N LEU A 109 -14.52 1.33 -23.38
CA LEU A 109 -15.69 1.27 -22.50
C LEU A 109 -15.41 1.97 -21.15
N VAL A 110 -14.27 1.69 -20.51
CA VAL A 110 -13.87 2.38 -19.27
C VAL A 110 -13.70 3.88 -19.50
N LEU A 111 -13.06 4.29 -20.62
CA LEU A 111 -12.92 5.71 -20.96
C LEU A 111 -14.28 6.38 -21.19
N ALA A 112 -15.26 5.69 -21.77
CA ALA A 112 -16.61 6.20 -21.93
C ALA A 112 -17.30 6.44 -20.57
N PHE A 113 -17.10 5.57 -19.56
CA PHE A 113 -17.56 5.83 -18.20
C PHE A 113 -16.90 7.09 -17.59
N ILE A 114 -15.58 7.27 -17.74
CA ILE A 114 -14.88 8.47 -17.24
C ILE A 114 -15.40 9.75 -17.91
N VAL A 115 -15.53 9.76 -19.24
CA VAL A 115 -16.00 10.94 -20.00
C VAL A 115 -17.46 11.25 -19.70
N TYR A 116 -18.31 10.22 -19.58
CA TYR A 116 -19.70 10.37 -19.19
C TYR A 116 -19.84 10.92 -17.77
N ASP A 117 -19.03 10.45 -16.82
CA ASP A 117 -19.01 10.97 -15.46
C ASP A 117 -18.51 12.43 -15.40
N ALA A 118 -17.42 12.76 -16.08
CA ALA A 118 -16.95 14.15 -16.16
C ALA A 118 -18.04 15.08 -16.72
N PHE A 119 -18.78 14.63 -17.75
CA PHE A 119 -19.93 15.36 -18.29
C PHE A 119 -21.10 15.46 -17.30
N GLN A 120 -21.46 14.37 -16.60
CA GLN A 120 -22.48 14.41 -15.54
C GLN A 120 -22.08 15.38 -14.41
N THR A 121 -20.84 15.32 -13.96
CA THR A 121 -20.31 16.13 -12.86
C THR A 121 -20.36 17.62 -13.23
N ILE A 122 -19.97 18.00 -14.46
CA ILE A 122 -20.11 19.38 -14.95
C ILE A 122 -21.58 19.79 -15.09
N ARG A 123 -22.45 18.92 -15.63
CA ARG A 123 -23.87 19.22 -15.91
C ARG A 123 -24.74 19.33 -14.65
N PHE A 124 -24.48 18.50 -13.65
CA PHE A 124 -25.29 18.38 -12.43
C PHE A 124 -24.57 18.89 -11.17
N GLY A 125 -23.35 19.41 -11.30
CA GLY A 125 -22.54 19.91 -10.20
C GLY A 125 -23.23 21.04 -9.42
N GLY A 126 -23.26 20.89 -8.09
CA GLY A 126 -24.02 21.76 -7.18
C GLY A 126 -25.51 21.41 -7.03
N THR A 127 -25.99 20.35 -7.68
CA THR A 127 -27.32 19.76 -7.40
C THR A 127 -27.22 18.58 -6.42
N VAL A 128 -28.35 18.01 -6.01
CA VAL A 128 -28.41 16.77 -5.21
C VAL A 128 -28.15 15.49 -6.03
N ASN A 129 -28.00 15.59 -7.35
CA ASN A 129 -27.72 14.44 -8.20
C ASN A 129 -26.23 14.08 -8.14
N VAL A 130 -25.93 12.85 -7.73
CA VAL A 130 -24.55 12.36 -7.56
C VAL A 130 -24.03 11.85 -8.91
N PRO A 131 -22.82 12.23 -9.36
CA PRO A 131 -22.21 11.67 -10.56
C PRO A 131 -21.92 10.17 -10.41
N GLY A 132 -22.03 9.40 -11.49
CA GLY A 132 -21.91 7.94 -11.44
C GLY A 132 -20.56 7.42 -10.93
N GLY A 133 -19.46 8.11 -11.23
CA GLY A 133 -18.09 7.70 -10.92
C GLY A 133 -17.59 6.48 -11.70
N VAL A 134 -16.47 5.89 -11.24
CA VAL A 134 -15.96 4.60 -11.74
C VAL A 134 -15.57 3.71 -10.56
N GLY A 135 -16.17 2.53 -10.46
CA GLY A 135 -16.10 1.65 -9.30
C GLY A 135 -15.21 0.41 -9.47
N PRO A 136 -15.14 -0.44 -8.41
CA PRO A 136 -14.30 -1.64 -8.36
C PRO A 136 -14.40 -2.57 -9.58
N GLY A 137 -15.55 -2.69 -10.24
CA GLY A 137 -15.69 -3.45 -11.48
C GLY A 137 -14.88 -2.85 -12.63
N GLY A 138 -14.93 -1.53 -12.80
CA GLY A 138 -14.07 -0.80 -13.72
C GLY A 138 -12.59 -0.94 -13.35
N TRP A 139 -12.23 -0.87 -12.06
CA TRP A 139 -10.84 -0.98 -11.60
C TRP A 139 -10.24 -2.37 -11.88
N LEU A 140 -10.93 -3.43 -11.45
CA LEU A 140 -10.56 -4.83 -11.73
C LEU A 140 -10.46 -5.08 -13.23
N GLY A 141 -11.43 -4.54 -13.98
CA GLY A 141 -11.48 -4.61 -15.43
C GLY A 141 -10.26 -3.98 -16.10
N THR A 142 -9.93 -2.74 -15.75
CA THR A 142 -8.73 -2.06 -16.27
C THR A 142 -7.45 -2.79 -15.88
N ALA A 143 -7.35 -3.34 -14.66
CA ALA A 143 -6.19 -4.14 -14.27
C ALA A 143 -6.03 -5.39 -15.14
N GLY A 144 -7.10 -6.15 -15.32
CA GLY A 144 -7.10 -7.36 -16.15
C GLY A 144 -6.86 -7.07 -17.63
N ALA A 145 -7.50 -6.04 -18.19
CA ALA A 145 -7.31 -5.62 -19.58
C ALA A 145 -5.90 -5.06 -19.85
N MET A 146 -5.31 -4.34 -18.89
CA MET A 146 -3.92 -3.87 -18.99
C MET A 146 -2.93 -5.04 -18.95
N LEU A 147 -3.15 -6.03 -18.06
CA LEU A 147 -2.30 -7.23 -17.98
C LEU A 147 -2.44 -8.13 -19.22
N SER A 148 -3.66 -8.38 -19.72
CA SER A 148 -3.85 -9.18 -20.94
C SER A 148 -3.38 -8.45 -22.20
N ALA A 149 -3.36 -7.11 -22.23
CA ALA A 149 -2.81 -6.34 -23.34
C ALA A 149 -1.27 -6.38 -23.46
N GLN A 150 -0.53 -6.80 -22.42
CA GLN A 150 0.93 -6.77 -22.43
C GLN A 150 1.55 -7.79 -23.42
N PRO A 151 2.76 -7.52 -23.96
CA PRO A 151 3.53 -8.51 -24.70
C PRO A 151 3.98 -9.67 -23.80
N LEU A 152 4.29 -10.82 -24.42
CA LEU A 152 4.93 -11.95 -23.77
C LEU A 152 6.33 -11.61 -23.26
N ILE A 153 6.79 -12.29 -22.21
CA ILE A 153 8.05 -11.98 -21.50
C ILE A 153 9.24 -12.53 -22.31
N ALA A 154 9.64 -11.77 -23.34
CA ALA A 154 10.78 -12.09 -24.19
C ALA A 154 12.12 -11.70 -23.52
N PRO A 155 13.18 -12.51 -23.64
CA PRO A 155 14.49 -12.16 -23.11
C PRO A 155 15.16 -11.04 -23.92
N VAL A 156 15.48 -9.93 -23.25
CA VAL A 156 16.52 -8.93 -23.58
C VAL A 156 16.28 -8.00 -24.80
N ALA A 157 15.46 -8.35 -25.78
CA ALA A 157 15.49 -7.72 -27.11
C ALA A 157 14.42 -6.66 -27.44
N ASP A 158 13.79 -5.97 -26.46
CA ASP A 158 12.54 -5.22 -26.71
C ASP A 158 12.37 -3.89 -25.93
N ASP A 159 13.44 -3.11 -25.77
CA ASP A 159 13.46 -1.85 -25.01
C ASP A 159 12.42 -0.82 -25.48
N ASP A 160 12.14 -0.70 -26.78
CA ASP A 160 11.16 0.27 -27.29
C ASP A 160 9.71 -0.03 -26.87
N LYS A 161 9.35 -1.32 -26.72
CA LYS A 161 8.05 -1.69 -26.14
C LYS A 161 8.00 -1.39 -24.65
N HIS A 162 9.09 -1.58 -23.91
CA HIS A 162 9.18 -1.16 -22.52
C HIS A 162 9.04 0.37 -22.41
N ARG A 163 9.67 1.12 -23.32
CA ARG A 163 9.60 2.58 -23.40
C ARG A 163 8.18 3.09 -23.67
N SER A 164 7.41 2.44 -24.57
CA SER A 164 6.03 2.85 -24.85
C SER A 164 5.08 2.59 -23.67
N TRP A 165 5.22 1.45 -22.97
CA TRP A 165 4.45 1.19 -21.72
C TRP A 165 4.82 2.18 -20.60
N LEU A 166 6.09 2.57 -20.47
CA LEU A 166 6.51 3.62 -19.53
C LEU A 166 5.95 5.01 -19.91
N LEU A 167 5.83 5.31 -21.20
CA LEU A 167 5.16 6.54 -21.66
C LEU A 167 3.65 6.50 -21.38
N ALA A 168 2.98 5.37 -21.58
CA ALA A 168 1.57 5.20 -21.23
C ALA A 168 1.33 5.42 -19.73
N ALA A 169 2.17 4.85 -18.86
CA ALA A 169 2.09 5.08 -17.41
C ALA A 169 2.32 6.56 -17.03
N ARG A 170 3.20 7.29 -17.75
CA ARG A 170 3.37 8.74 -17.57
C ARG A 170 2.13 9.53 -17.99
N ILE A 171 1.52 9.20 -19.13
CA ILE A 171 0.30 9.84 -19.63
C ILE A 171 -0.86 9.62 -18.63
N ILE A 172 -1.06 8.40 -18.15
CA ILE A 172 -2.05 8.08 -17.11
C ILE A 172 -1.76 8.86 -15.82
N GLY A 173 -0.49 8.96 -15.42
CA GLY A 173 -0.06 9.77 -14.26
C GLY A 173 -0.43 11.24 -14.40
N TYR A 174 -0.16 11.86 -15.56
CA TYR A 174 -0.55 13.26 -15.81
C TYR A 174 -2.07 13.44 -15.90
N ALA A 175 -2.78 12.53 -16.58
CA ALA A 175 -4.25 12.57 -16.68
C ALA A 175 -4.92 12.44 -15.30
N SER A 176 -4.39 11.59 -14.42
CA SER A 176 -4.82 11.46 -13.01
C SER A 176 -4.61 12.75 -12.21
N MET A 177 -3.44 13.39 -12.33
CA MET A 177 -3.17 14.66 -11.66
C MET A 177 -4.08 15.79 -12.17
N PHE A 178 -4.29 15.88 -13.49
CA PHE A 178 -5.15 16.89 -14.10
C PHE A 178 -6.62 16.67 -13.76
N GLY A 179 -7.10 15.42 -13.82
CA GLY A 179 -8.44 15.02 -13.39
C GLY A 179 -8.69 15.38 -11.93
N ALA A 180 -7.79 15.01 -11.01
CA ALA A 180 -7.91 15.36 -9.59
C ALA A 180 -7.86 16.89 -9.33
N ALA A 181 -7.06 17.65 -10.10
CA ALA A 181 -7.04 19.11 -10.00
C ALA A 181 -8.35 19.75 -10.48
N LEU A 182 -8.93 19.25 -11.58
CA LEU A 182 -10.27 19.66 -12.04
C LEU A 182 -11.36 19.26 -11.03
N SER A 183 -11.29 18.04 -10.50
CA SER A 183 -12.22 17.48 -9.50
C SER A 183 -12.26 18.35 -8.23
N ALA A 184 -11.09 18.71 -7.69
CA ALA A 184 -10.99 19.63 -6.56
C ALA A 184 -11.45 21.06 -6.91
N GLY A 185 -11.05 21.59 -8.07
CA GLY A 185 -11.42 22.93 -8.52
C GLY A 185 -12.92 23.10 -8.76
N PHE A 186 -13.57 22.13 -9.41
CA PHE A 186 -15.01 22.14 -9.63
C PHE A 186 -15.79 21.97 -8.32
N ASN A 187 -15.38 21.08 -7.41
CA ASN A 187 -16.00 20.98 -6.09
C ASN A 187 -15.94 22.30 -5.32
N LEU A 188 -14.80 23.00 -5.37
CA LEU A 188 -14.66 24.31 -4.76
C LEU A 188 -15.60 25.34 -5.43
N VAL A 189 -15.68 25.38 -6.76
CA VAL A 189 -16.61 26.26 -7.49
C VAL A 189 -18.07 25.98 -7.11
N TRP A 190 -18.49 24.72 -6.97
CA TRP A 190 -19.85 24.38 -6.56
C TRP A 190 -20.13 24.70 -5.09
N ARG A 191 -19.16 24.47 -4.19
CA ARG A 191 -19.25 24.83 -2.77
C ARG A 191 -19.34 26.35 -2.57
N VAL A 192 -18.51 27.12 -3.27
CA VAL A 192 -18.57 28.59 -3.31
C VAL A 192 -19.90 29.06 -3.91
N ARG A 193 -20.33 28.50 -5.06
CA ARG A 193 -21.62 28.84 -5.68
C ARG A 193 -22.79 28.56 -4.73
N TYR A 194 -22.82 27.43 -4.05
CA TYR A 194 -23.82 27.07 -3.05
C TYR A 194 -23.83 28.07 -1.87
N ALA A 195 -22.65 28.36 -1.31
CA ALA A 195 -22.45 29.33 -0.23
C ALA A 195 -22.72 30.80 -0.62
N LEU A 196 -22.97 31.08 -1.91
CA LEU A 196 -23.33 32.40 -2.44
C LEU A 196 -24.78 32.48 -2.94
N HIS A 197 -25.58 31.41 -2.87
CA HIS A 197 -27.03 31.53 -3.12
C HIS A 197 -27.71 32.20 -1.92
N PRO A 198 -28.44 33.32 -2.12
CA PRO A 198 -29.08 34.03 -1.01
C PRO A 198 -30.27 33.23 -0.46
N ALA A 199 -30.24 32.92 0.84
CA ALA A 199 -31.33 32.27 1.56
C ALA A 199 -32.44 33.30 1.91
N GLY A 200 -32.98 33.95 0.87
CA GLY A 200 -33.87 35.09 0.98
C GLY A 200 -33.13 36.43 1.05
N ALA A 201 -33.85 37.52 0.79
CA ALA A 201 -33.29 38.87 0.60
C ALA A 201 -32.69 39.54 1.86
N ALA A 202 -32.72 38.87 3.02
CA ALA A 202 -32.25 39.40 4.30
C ALA A 202 -31.02 38.67 4.88
N SER A 203 -30.64 37.50 4.36
CA SER A 203 -29.46 36.76 4.84
C SER A 203 -28.20 37.19 4.08
N GLY A 204 -27.43 38.12 4.66
CA GLY A 204 -26.09 38.45 4.17
C GLY A 204 -25.11 37.26 4.27
N PHE A 205 -23.91 37.42 3.68
CA PHE A 205 -22.86 36.39 3.69
C PHE A 205 -22.43 36.05 5.13
N GLY A 206 -22.89 34.90 5.63
CA GLY A 206 -22.79 34.52 7.05
C GLY A 206 -21.66 33.54 7.38
N LYS A 207 -21.48 33.28 8.69
CA LYS A 207 -20.49 32.31 9.21
C LYS A 207 -20.58 30.93 8.55
N GLN A 208 -21.81 30.46 8.29
CA GLN A 208 -22.08 29.19 7.62
C GLN A 208 -21.48 29.13 6.21
N ASN A 209 -21.49 30.24 5.47
CA ASN A 209 -21.01 30.31 4.10
C ASN A 209 -19.47 30.24 4.07
N ILE A 210 -18.82 30.97 4.99
CA ILE A 210 -17.35 30.90 5.20
C ILE A 210 -16.92 29.46 5.51
N VAL A 211 -17.60 28.83 6.48
CA VAL A 211 -17.28 27.47 6.95
C VAL A 211 -17.50 26.40 5.88
N VAL A 212 -18.53 26.53 5.03
CA VAL A 212 -18.76 25.62 3.88
C VAL A 212 -17.68 25.77 2.79
N ILE A 213 -17.06 26.95 2.66
CA ILE A 213 -15.95 27.17 1.73
C ILE A 213 -14.63 26.65 2.34
N ASP A 214 -14.34 26.94 3.60
CA ASP A 214 -13.11 26.52 4.29
C ASP A 214 -12.99 24.98 4.36
N THR A 215 -14.05 24.30 4.79
CA THR A 215 -14.11 22.82 4.76
C THR A 215 -13.86 22.25 3.36
N ALA A 216 -14.45 22.84 2.32
CA ALA A 216 -14.23 22.41 0.93
C ALA A 216 -12.78 22.61 0.46
N VAL A 217 -12.14 23.72 0.83
CA VAL A 217 -10.73 24.01 0.52
C VAL A 217 -9.81 23.01 1.23
N VAL A 218 -9.99 22.80 2.54
CA VAL A 218 -9.15 21.90 3.34
C VAL A 218 -9.20 20.46 2.82
N TYR A 219 -10.42 19.92 2.65
CA TYR A 219 -10.61 18.56 2.13
C TYR A 219 -10.04 18.43 0.71
N GLY A 220 -10.34 19.39 -0.18
CA GLY A 220 -9.86 19.39 -1.57
C GLY A 220 -8.34 19.41 -1.67
N ILE A 221 -7.66 20.18 -0.82
CA ILE A 221 -6.19 20.22 -0.76
C ILE A 221 -5.62 18.89 -0.25
N VAL A 222 -6.19 18.29 0.81
CA VAL A 222 -5.69 17.02 1.36
C VAL A 222 -5.85 15.86 0.35
N ALA A 223 -7.01 15.75 -0.28
CA ALA A 223 -7.25 14.77 -1.35
C ALA A 223 -6.31 14.97 -2.55
N LEU A 224 -6.16 16.21 -3.02
CA LEU A 224 -5.26 16.54 -4.12
C LEU A 224 -3.80 16.21 -3.79
N ILE A 225 -3.32 16.52 -2.58
CA ILE A 225 -1.96 16.16 -2.13
C ILE A 225 -1.75 14.64 -2.19
N ALA A 226 -2.72 13.84 -1.73
CA ALA A 226 -2.62 12.38 -1.80
C ALA A 226 -2.47 11.86 -3.24
N VAL A 227 -3.29 12.37 -4.18
CA VAL A 227 -3.22 11.99 -5.60
C VAL A 227 -1.93 12.49 -6.25
N LEU A 228 -1.51 13.74 -6.03
CA LEU A 228 -0.27 14.27 -6.57
C LEU A 228 0.97 13.52 -6.05
N VAL A 229 1.01 13.14 -4.76
CA VAL A 229 2.11 12.35 -4.19
C VAL A 229 2.19 10.97 -4.82
N ALA A 230 1.06 10.26 -4.93
CA ALA A 230 0.98 8.91 -5.47
C ALA A 230 1.25 8.85 -6.99
N SER A 231 0.54 9.66 -7.78
CA SER A 231 0.66 9.64 -9.25
C SER A 231 2.03 10.15 -9.73
N ARG A 232 2.78 10.91 -8.90
CA ARG A 232 4.18 11.29 -9.18
C ARG A 232 5.13 10.08 -9.25
N TRP A 233 4.78 8.96 -8.64
CA TRP A 233 5.55 7.72 -8.74
C TRP A 233 5.53 7.16 -10.18
N MET A 234 4.36 7.23 -10.83
CA MET A 234 4.18 6.83 -12.23
C MET A 234 4.96 7.72 -13.19
N LEU A 235 5.08 9.03 -12.89
CA LEU A 235 5.87 9.96 -13.71
C LEU A 235 7.36 9.61 -13.70
N LYS A 236 7.92 9.33 -12.52
CA LYS A 236 9.35 9.02 -12.36
C LYS A 236 9.71 7.66 -12.97
N GLY A 237 8.97 6.60 -12.60
CA GLY A 237 9.11 5.28 -13.21
C GLY A 237 10.46 4.57 -13.00
N THR A 238 11.24 4.90 -11.96
CA THR A 238 12.37 4.08 -11.50
C THR A 238 11.87 2.89 -10.65
N GLU A 239 12.71 1.89 -10.42
CA GLU A 239 12.34 0.59 -9.84
C GLU A 239 11.60 0.72 -8.48
N ASP A 240 12.03 1.66 -7.63
CA ASP A 240 11.42 1.95 -6.33
C ASP A 240 10.02 2.56 -6.45
N TYR A 241 9.81 3.55 -7.34
CA TYR A 241 8.49 4.12 -7.57
C TYR A 241 7.55 3.13 -8.25
N ARG A 242 8.05 2.27 -9.15
CA ARG A 242 7.25 1.19 -9.76
C ARG A 242 6.71 0.24 -8.69
N LEU A 243 7.55 -0.25 -7.78
CA LEU A 243 7.11 -1.08 -6.65
C LEU A 243 6.14 -0.34 -5.72
N SER A 244 6.34 0.97 -5.52
CA SER A 244 5.44 1.82 -4.74
C SER A 244 4.04 1.89 -5.36
N THR A 245 3.96 2.13 -6.68
CA THR A 245 2.69 2.13 -7.44
C THR A 245 2.04 0.76 -7.47
N ILE A 246 2.80 -0.34 -7.60
CA ILE A 246 2.26 -1.71 -7.57
C ILE A 246 1.61 -2.00 -6.21
N ALA A 247 2.31 -1.69 -5.11
CA ALA A 247 1.77 -1.88 -3.77
C ALA A 247 0.50 -1.05 -3.55
N LEU A 248 0.48 0.21 -4.01
CA LEU A 248 -0.69 1.08 -3.91
C LEU A 248 -1.88 0.61 -4.76
N GLY A 249 -1.67 0.31 -6.04
CA GLY A 249 -2.75 -0.15 -6.93
C GLY A 249 -3.32 -1.51 -6.54
N ALA A 250 -2.48 -2.44 -6.09
CA ALA A 250 -2.95 -3.71 -5.52
C ALA A 250 -3.76 -3.49 -4.24
N SER A 251 -3.33 -2.56 -3.38
CA SER A 251 -4.09 -2.19 -2.17
C SER A 251 -5.41 -1.50 -2.49
N ALA A 252 -5.47 -0.69 -3.55
CA ALA A 252 -6.69 -0.03 -4.02
C ALA A 252 -7.72 -1.04 -4.57
N LEU A 253 -7.29 -2.03 -5.37
CA LEU A 253 -8.15 -3.13 -5.80
C LEU A 253 -8.74 -3.89 -4.61
N VAL A 254 -7.89 -4.29 -3.66
CA VAL A 254 -8.31 -5.04 -2.47
C VAL A 254 -9.24 -4.20 -1.59
N ALA A 255 -8.95 -2.91 -1.40
CA ALA A 255 -9.81 -2.00 -0.64
C ALA A 255 -11.19 -1.85 -1.30
N GLY A 256 -11.27 -1.58 -2.60
CA GLY A 256 -12.55 -1.47 -3.31
C GLY A 256 -13.39 -2.75 -3.28
N VAL A 257 -12.75 -3.91 -3.38
CA VAL A 257 -13.39 -5.23 -3.23
C VAL A 257 -13.92 -5.45 -1.80
N ILE A 258 -13.11 -5.16 -0.77
CA ILE A 258 -13.50 -5.28 0.64
C ILE A 258 -14.67 -4.35 0.97
N VAL A 259 -14.59 -3.10 0.53
CA VAL A 259 -15.64 -2.09 0.77
C VAL A 259 -16.95 -2.48 0.06
N TRP A 260 -16.92 -3.10 -1.11
CA TRP A 260 -18.16 -3.55 -1.75
C TRP A 260 -18.77 -4.83 -1.14
N ILE A 261 -17.94 -5.75 -0.63
CA ILE A 261 -18.42 -7.05 -0.11
C ILE A 261 -18.90 -6.96 1.35
N LEU A 262 -18.25 -6.16 2.19
CA LEU A 262 -18.59 -6.11 3.61
C LEU A 262 -19.87 -5.29 3.87
N PRO A 263 -20.79 -5.74 4.76
CA PRO A 263 -21.97 -4.95 5.15
C PRO A 263 -21.62 -3.58 5.73
N VAL A 264 -20.48 -3.47 6.43
CA VAL A 264 -19.94 -2.21 6.99
C VAL A 264 -19.25 -1.34 5.93
N GLY A 265 -19.14 -1.78 4.67
CA GLY A 265 -18.47 -1.05 3.60
C GLY A 265 -19.05 0.34 3.34
N ARG A 266 -20.39 0.43 3.32
CA ARG A 266 -21.17 1.67 3.24
C ARG A 266 -20.92 2.65 4.40
N GLU A 267 -20.52 2.12 5.56
CA GLU A 267 -20.16 2.89 6.76
C GLU A 267 -18.69 3.32 6.76
N ILE A 268 -17.82 2.60 6.03
CA ILE A 268 -16.45 3.02 5.74
C ILE A 268 -16.45 4.07 4.62
N ASP A 269 -17.34 3.96 3.64
CA ASP A 269 -17.45 4.88 2.52
C ASP A 269 -18.86 4.85 1.88
N ALA A 270 -19.61 5.95 2.02
CA ALA A 270 -20.93 6.17 1.42
C ALA A 270 -21.00 5.84 -0.07
N PHE A 271 -19.91 6.05 -0.80
CA PHE A 271 -19.83 5.87 -2.25
C PHE A 271 -18.91 4.71 -2.64
N HIS A 272 -18.44 3.90 -1.70
CA HIS A 272 -17.60 2.72 -1.96
C HIS A 272 -16.34 3.01 -2.81
N GLY A 273 -15.79 4.22 -2.70
CA GLY A 273 -14.67 4.73 -3.53
C GLY A 273 -15.05 5.13 -4.96
N ILE A 274 -16.29 4.90 -5.38
CA ILE A 274 -16.77 5.04 -6.76
C ILE A 274 -16.87 6.51 -7.17
N ALA A 275 -17.48 7.36 -6.33
CA ALA A 275 -17.92 8.71 -6.68
C ALA A 275 -17.58 9.76 -5.62
N GLN A 276 -16.33 9.81 -5.11
CA GLN A 276 -15.91 10.80 -4.11
C GLN A 276 -15.76 12.25 -4.66
N ASN A 277 -16.21 12.52 -5.89
CA ASN A 277 -16.27 13.86 -6.52
C ASN A 277 -17.48 14.67 -5.98
N THR A 278 -17.77 14.56 -4.67
CA THR A 278 -19.02 15.00 -4.04
C THR A 278 -18.79 15.73 -2.71
N SER A 279 -18.50 17.02 -2.76
CA SER A 279 -18.66 18.01 -1.68
C SER A 279 -17.77 17.88 -0.43
N THR A 280 -17.42 16.69 0.02
CA THR A 280 -16.41 16.38 1.05
C THR A 280 -15.30 15.62 0.35
N ALA A 281 -14.37 16.36 -0.25
CA ALA A 281 -13.40 15.79 -1.20
C ALA A 281 -12.47 14.77 -0.53
N GLY A 282 -12.63 13.51 -0.91
CA GLY A 282 -11.67 12.44 -0.64
C GLY A 282 -10.89 12.07 -1.91
N VAL A 283 -10.19 10.94 -1.88
CA VAL A 283 -9.51 10.40 -3.07
C VAL A 283 -10.56 9.86 -4.05
N GLY A 284 -10.79 10.61 -5.13
CA GLY A 284 -11.66 10.22 -6.23
C GLY A 284 -11.15 9.01 -7.04
N TYR A 285 -12.03 8.45 -7.88
CA TYR A 285 -11.71 7.31 -8.76
C TYR A 285 -10.58 7.63 -9.75
N GLU A 286 -10.36 8.90 -10.07
CA GLU A 286 -9.26 9.44 -10.88
C GLU A 286 -7.88 9.10 -10.26
N GLY A 287 -7.82 8.89 -8.94
CA GLY A 287 -6.68 8.33 -8.23
C GLY A 287 -6.63 6.81 -8.37
N TYR A 288 -7.63 6.10 -7.83
CA TYR A 288 -7.63 4.64 -7.76
C TYR A 288 -7.43 3.98 -9.14
N LEU A 289 -8.24 4.35 -10.13
CA LEU A 289 -8.19 3.77 -11.48
C LEU A 289 -6.81 3.96 -12.14
N ALA A 290 -6.18 5.11 -11.93
CA ALA A 290 -4.85 5.42 -12.43
C ALA A 290 -3.76 4.61 -11.73
N TRP A 291 -3.81 4.47 -10.39
CA TRP A 291 -2.86 3.66 -9.64
C TRP A 291 -2.99 2.17 -9.96
N VAL A 292 -4.22 1.70 -10.17
CA VAL A 292 -4.53 0.33 -10.59
C VAL A 292 -4.02 0.04 -11.99
N ALA A 293 -4.25 0.94 -12.96
CA ALA A 293 -3.66 0.86 -14.28
C ALA A 293 -2.12 0.91 -14.24
N GLY A 294 -1.54 1.81 -13.44
CA GLY A 294 -0.10 1.91 -13.22
C GLY A 294 0.52 0.64 -12.60
N ALA A 295 -0.17 0.02 -11.65
CA ALA A 295 0.23 -1.26 -11.06
C ALA A 295 0.20 -2.39 -12.08
N ALA A 296 -0.87 -2.48 -12.89
CA ALA A 296 -0.99 -3.45 -13.97
C ALA A 296 0.09 -3.28 -15.04
N ILE A 297 0.44 -2.03 -15.40
CA ILE A 297 1.56 -1.73 -16.31
C ILE A 297 2.90 -2.18 -15.68
N PHE A 298 3.20 -1.76 -14.45
CA PHE A 298 4.53 -1.96 -13.87
C PHE A 298 4.79 -3.36 -13.29
N ALA A 299 3.77 -4.13 -12.91
CA ALA A 299 3.97 -5.40 -12.21
C ALA A 299 4.76 -6.44 -13.03
N PRO A 300 4.41 -6.73 -14.31
CA PRO A 300 5.25 -7.60 -15.14
C PRO A 300 6.63 -7.01 -15.38
N LEU A 301 6.74 -5.68 -15.55
CA LEU A 301 8.01 -4.97 -15.82
C LEU A 301 8.98 -4.88 -14.62
N THR A 302 8.64 -5.45 -13.45
CA THR A 302 9.47 -5.33 -12.23
C THR A 302 9.50 -6.56 -11.34
N VAL A 303 8.34 -7.19 -11.11
CA VAL A 303 8.20 -8.40 -10.28
C VAL A 303 8.54 -9.64 -11.11
N VAL A 304 8.08 -9.68 -12.36
CA VAL A 304 8.19 -10.85 -13.23
C VAL A 304 9.44 -10.73 -14.10
N ARG A 305 10.58 -11.21 -13.59
CA ARG A 305 11.89 -11.11 -14.25
C ARG A 305 12.31 -12.43 -14.91
N SER A 306 13.04 -12.34 -16.02
CA SER A 306 13.66 -13.50 -16.66
C SER A 306 14.57 -14.27 -15.69
N PRO A 307 14.60 -15.61 -15.76
CA PRO A 307 15.50 -16.44 -14.95
C PRO A 307 16.97 -16.02 -15.14
N GLY A 308 17.65 -15.69 -14.04
CA GLY A 308 19.01 -15.15 -14.04
C GLY A 308 19.11 -13.62 -13.88
N ALA A 309 18.00 -12.89 -13.93
CA ALA A 309 17.98 -11.49 -13.51
C ALA A 309 18.33 -11.33 -12.02
N ARG A 310 19.03 -10.25 -11.66
CA ARG A 310 19.38 -9.98 -10.26
C ARG A 310 18.11 -9.74 -9.42
N PRO A 311 18.03 -10.29 -8.18
CA PRO A 311 16.90 -10.03 -7.29
C PRO A 311 16.80 -8.54 -6.96
N ILE A 312 15.58 -8.05 -6.74
CA ILE A 312 15.29 -6.66 -6.33
C ILE A 312 16.15 -6.32 -5.11
N ALA A 313 16.98 -5.29 -5.23
CA ALA A 313 17.97 -4.95 -4.21
C ALA A 313 17.31 -4.41 -2.93
N ARG A 314 17.92 -4.69 -1.78
CA ARG A 314 17.48 -4.24 -0.44
C ARG A 314 17.24 -2.73 -0.35
N SER A 315 18.03 -1.93 -1.07
CA SER A 315 17.87 -0.48 -1.20
C SER A 315 16.59 -0.07 -1.92
N VAL A 316 16.18 -0.81 -2.95
CA VAL A 316 14.95 -0.55 -3.72
C VAL A 316 13.70 -0.87 -2.89
N TRP A 317 13.69 -2.00 -2.17
CA TRP A 317 12.62 -2.33 -1.21
C TRP A 317 12.46 -1.24 -0.14
N ARG A 318 13.58 -0.79 0.46
CA ARG A 318 13.59 0.31 1.43
C ARG A 318 13.13 1.64 0.83
N ALA A 319 13.53 1.96 -0.41
CA ALA A 319 13.09 3.19 -1.09
C ALA A 319 11.57 3.17 -1.36
N ALA A 320 11.04 2.05 -1.85
CA ALA A 320 9.60 1.86 -2.05
C ALA A 320 8.82 1.99 -0.73
N ALA A 321 9.33 1.41 0.36
CA ALA A 321 8.75 1.60 1.70
C ALA A 321 8.73 3.08 2.12
N ARG A 322 9.80 3.85 1.87
CA ARG A 322 9.86 5.30 2.19
C ARG A 322 8.90 6.15 1.35
N ASN A 323 8.54 5.69 0.15
CA ASN A 323 7.51 6.33 -0.68
C ASN A 323 6.11 6.04 -0.11
N GLY A 324 5.80 4.78 0.22
CA GLY A 324 4.53 4.42 0.86
C GLY A 324 4.32 5.11 2.21
N LEU A 325 5.36 5.15 3.05
CA LEU A 325 5.36 5.87 4.34
C LEU A 325 5.16 7.38 4.19
N LEU A 326 5.58 7.99 3.06
CA LEU A 326 5.30 9.40 2.78
C LEU A 326 3.81 9.64 2.54
N LEU A 327 3.16 8.75 1.79
CA LEU A 327 1.72 8.84 1.49
C LEU A 327 0.87 8.63 2.75
N ILE A 328 1.22 7.62 3.57
CA ILE A 328 0.58 7.39 4.89
C ILE A 328 0.74 8.64 5.77
N ALA A 329 1.96 9.18 5.90
CA ALA A 329 2.21 10.38 6.71
C ALA A 329 1.43 11.61 6.22
N ALA A 330 1.42 11.87 4.91
CA ALA A 330 0.71 13.00 4.32
C ALA A 330 -0.81 12.91 4.55
N TRP A 331 -1.41 11.74 4.35
CA TRP A 331 -2.84 11.53 4.60
C TRP A 331 -3.18 11.61 6.09
N CYS A 332 -2.40 10.98 6.96
CA CYS A 332 -2.65 11.02 8.41
C CYS A 332 -2.61 12.45 8.94
N LEU A 333 -1.62 13.25 8.54
CA LEU A 333 -1.55 14.67 8.93
C LEU A 333 -2.69 15.50 8.30
N GLY A 334 -3.06 15.23 7.04
CA GLY A 334 -4.22 15.87 6.41
C GLY A 334 -5.54 15.54 7.12
N SER A 335 -5.69 14.31 7.61
CA SER A 335 -6.83 13.85 8.41
C SER A 335 -6.91 14.55 9.76
N VAL A 336 -5.76 14.82 10.43
CA VAL A 336 -5.72 15.70 11.62
C VAL A 336 -6.25 17.09 11.28
N VAL A 337 -5.81 17.70 10.16
CA VAL A 337 -6.27 19.04 9.76
C VAL A 337 -7.78 19.04 9.48
N MET A 338 -8.28 18.08 8.70
CA MET A 338 -9.73 17.97 8.42
C MET A 338 -10.54 17.85 9.73
N ARG A 339 -10.12 17.00 10.69
CA ARG A 339 -10.81 16.88 12.00
C ARG A 339 -10.77 18.14 12.86
N LEU A 340 -9.70 18.94 12.76
CA LEU A 340 -9.61 20.23 13.45
C LEU A 340 -10.49 21.30 12.78
N THR A 341 -10.57 21.31 11.44
CA THR A 341 -11.53 22.13 10.69
C THR A 341 -12.97 21.74 11.01
N ASP A 342 -13.28 20.45 11.13
CA ASP A 342 -14.60 19.93 11.53
C ASP A 342 -14.99 20.34 12.96
N LEU A 343 -14.06 20.24 13.91
CA LEU A 343 -14.28 20.71 15.28
C LEU A 343 -14.53 22.22 15.32
N THR A 344 -13.74 22.99 14.56
CA THR A 344 -13.87 24.45 14.45
C THR A 344 -15.21 24.82 13.78
N THR A 345 -15.60 24.09 12.75
CA THR A 345 -16.90 24.17 12.06
C THR A 345 -18.06 23.99 13.04
N ALA A 346 -18.06 22.91 13.82
CA ALA A 346 -19.13 22.63 14.76
C ALA A 346 -19.20 23.66 15.91
N VAL A 347 -18.05 24.18 16.38
CA VAL A 347 -17.98 25.27 17.35
C VAL A 347 -18.52 26.58 16.77
N LEU A 348 -18.11 26.97 15.55
CA LEU A 348 -18.51 28.24 14.92
C LEU A 348 -20.00 28.30 14.55
N LEU A 349 -20.60 27.15 14.21
CA LEU A 349 -22.01 27.03 13.82
C LEU A 349 -22.91 26.53 14.97
N ASN A 350 -22.34 26.29 16.16
CA ASN A 350 -23.04 25.77 17.35
C ASN A 350 -23.85 24.49 17.08
N TYR A 351 -23.30 23.60 16.25
CA TYR A 351 -23.85 22.26 16.00
C TYR A 351 -23.60 21.34 17.20
N PRO A 352 -24.30 20.19 17.32
CA PRO A 352 -23.93 19.15 18.28
C PRO A 352 -22.61 18.46 17.84
N TYR A 353 -21.61 18.40 18.72
CA TYR A 353 -20.34 17.70 18.49
C TYR A 353 -19.82 17.03 19.76
N SER A 354 -19.13 15.90 19.59
CA SER A 354 -18.37 15.25 20.65
C SER A 354 -16.89 15.66 20.58
N ARG A 355 -16.45 16.47 21.55
CA ARG A 355 -15.03 16.84 21.68
C ARG A 355 -14.13 15.62 21.86
N TYR A 356 -14.61 14.62 22.60
CA TYR A 356 -13.85 13.42 22.91
C TYR A 356 -13.59 12.58 21.66
N ASP A 357 -14.62 12.36 20.84
CA ASP A 357 -14.51 11.50 19.65
C ASP A 357 -13.63 12.12 18.58
N THR A 358 -13.86 13.39 18.23
CA THR A 358 -13.04 14.10 17.23
C THR A 358 -11.57 14.20 17.66
N MET A 359 -11.29 14.48 18.95
CA MET A 359 -9.91 14.53 19.45
C MET A 359 -9.26 13.15 19.56
N THR A 360 -10.01 12.10 19.92
CA THR A 360 -9.50 10.72 19.94
C THR A 360 -9.08 10.29 18.54
N LEU A 361 -9.93 10.55 17.54
CA LEU A 361 -9.64 10.23 16.15
C LEU A 361 -8.43 11.04 15.62
N ALA A 362 -8.36 12.34 15.92
CA ALA A 362 -7.22 13.18 15.56
C ALA A 362 -5.91 12.72 16.25
N ALA A 363 -5.96 12.24 17.49
CA ALA A 363 -4.79 11.68 18.18
C ALA A 363 -4.30 10.38 17.53
N PHE A 364 -5.21 9.49 17.11
CA PHE A 364 -4.86 8.27 16.37
C PHE A 364 -4.28 8.58 14.98
N ASP A 365 -4.83 9.55 14.26
CA ASP A 365 -4.27 10.06 13.01
C ASP A 365 -2.84 10.60 13.23
N LEU A 366 -2.67 11.50 14.21
CA LEU A 366 -1.39 12.13 14.51
C LEU A 366 -0.32 11.11 14.91
N ALA A 367 -0.64 10.17 15.80
CA ALA A 367 0.29 9.11 16.22
C ALA A 367 0.74 8.23 15.04
N THR A 368 -0.18 7.91 14.12
CA THR A 368 0.11 7.13 12.92
C THR A 368 0.98 7.91 11.93
N GLY A 369 0.69 9.21 11.74
CA GLY A 369 1.51 10.11 10.92
C GLY A 369 2.93 10.28 11.46
N VAL A 370 3.09 10.52 12.76
CA VAL A 370 4.40 10.65 13.43
C VAL A 370 5.20 9.33 13.33
N LEU A 371 4.55 8.18 13.54
CA LEU A 371 5.19 6.87 13.38
C LEU A 371 5.64 6.62 11.92
N ALA A 372 4.80 6.98 10.94
CA ALA A 372 5.15 6.86 9.52
C ALA A 372 6.34 7.76 9.14
N ILE A 373 6.41 8.99 9.66
CA ILE A 373 7.56 9.90 9.49
C ILE A 373 8.82 9.30 10.13
N TRP A 374 8.73 8.83 11.37
CA TRP A 374 9.87 8.21 12.08
C TRP A 374 10.42 7.01 11.30
N LEU A 375 9.53 6.12 10.84
CA LEU A 375 9.90 4.97 10.00
C LEU A 375 10.51 5.42 8.67
N ARG A 376 9.96 6.45 8.02
CA ARG A 376 10.48 6.98 6.74
C ARG A 376 11.89 7.56 6.86
N LEU A 377 12.26 8.09 8.02
CA LEU A 377 13.62 8.54 8.31
C LEU A 377 14.54 7.36 8.63
N ASN A 378 14.05 6.36 9.36
CA ASN A 378 14.87 5.31 9.98
C ASN A 378 14.95 3.97 9.24
N VAL A 379 14.07 3.66 8.28
CA VAL A 379 14.06 2.35 7.57
C VAL A 379 15.35 2.08 6.76
N THR A 380 16.06 3.13 6.35
CA THR A 380 17.39 3.08 5.71
C THR A 380 18.57 3.11 6.68
N ASN A 381 18.35 3.33 7.99
CA ASN A 381 19.40 3.41 8.99
C ASN A 381 19.86 1.99 9.40
N ASP A 382 21.00 1.55 8.89
CA ASP A 382 21.57 0.22 9.21
C ASP A 382 22.20 0.11 10.60
N ALA A 383 22.26 1.19 11.40
CA ALA A 383 22.61 1.12 12.81
C ALA A 383 21.45 0.62 13.70
N LEU A 384 20.20 0.72 13.23
CA LEU A 384 19.04 0.29 14.00
C LEU A 384 18.79 -1.22 13.88
N PRO A 385 18.44 -1.91 14.98
CA PRO A 385 18.18 -3.35 14.95
C PRO A 385 16.95 -3.62 14.10
N ALA A 386 17.10 -4.40 13.02
CA ALA A 386 16.02 -4.60 12.05
C ALA A 386 14.69 -5.02 12.72
N ARG A 387 14.72 -5.88 13.75
CA ARG A 387 13.54 -6.33 14.51
C ARG A 387 12.64 -5.16 14.98
N LEU A 388 13.23 -4.05 15.42
CA LEU A 388 12.50 -2.83 15.80
C LEU A 388 11.72 -2.27 14.61
N ILE A 389 12.37 -2.14 13.44
CA ILE A 389 11.73 -1.60 12.22
C ILE A 389 10.50 -2.45 11.82
N SER A 390 10.57 -3.79 11.85
CA SER A 390 9.36 -4.61 11.54
C SER A 390 8.31 -4.54 12.63
N SER A 391 8.71 -4.44 13.90
CA SER A 391 7.75 -4.29 15.00
C SER A 391 6.97 -2.98 14.85
N LEU A 392 7.65 -1.91 14.44
CA LEU A 392 7.06 -0.60 14.22
C LEU A 392 6.27 -0.52 12.89
N SER A 393 6.72 -1.16 11.80
CA SER A 393 5.92 -1.31 10.57
C SER A 393 4.67 -2.17 10.79
N GLY A 394 4.74 -3.19 11.65
CA GLY A 394 3.57 -3.97 12.08
C GLY A 394 2.63 -3.19 13.01
N PHE A 395 3.19 -2.37 13.91
CA PHE A 395 2.41 -1.45 14.73
C PHE A 395 1.73 -0.34 13.88
N LEU A 396 2.39 0.15 12.83
CA LEU A 396 1.80 1.08 11.86
C LEU A 396 0.61 0.47 11.10
N LEU A 397 0.70 -0.82 10.73
CA LEU A 397 -0.42 -1.56 10.17
C LEU A 397 -1.58 -1.68 11.17
N ALA A 398 -1.28 -2.05 12.43
CA ALA A 398 -2.28 -2.12 13.48
C ALA A 398 -2.98 -0.77 13.72
N LEU A 399 -2.22 0.32 13.84
CA LEU A 399 -2.77 1.68 13.97
C LEU A 399 -3.61 2.09 12.76
N SER A 400 -3.17 1.78 11.53
CA SER A 400 -3.97 2.06 10.32
C SER A 400 -5.32 1.36 10.35
N VAL A 401 -5.35 0.08 10.76
CA VAL A 401 -6.61 -0.68 10.93
C VAL A 401 -7.45 -0.11 12.07
N SER A 402 -6.85 0.27 13.21
CA SER A 402 -7.55 0.96 14.29
C SER A 402 -8.17 2.28 13.86
N ARG A 403 -7.50 3.08 13.00
CA ARG A 403 -8.05 4.32 12.43
C ARG A 403 -9.32 4.08 11.62
N VAL A 404 -9.38 3.01 10.83
CA VAL A 404 -10.60 2.65 10.07
C VAL A 404 -11.73 2.26 11.04
N ILE A 405 -11.45 1.36 12.00
CA ILE A 405 -12.46 0.87 12.96
C ILE A 405 -13.02 2.03 13.81
N LEU A 406 -12.13 2.84 14.41
CA LEU A 406 -12.54 4.00 15.20
C LEU A 406 -13.26 5.04 14.33
N GLY A 407 -12.82 5.23 13.07
CA GLY A 407 -13.48 6.10 12.11
C GLY A 407 -14.95 5.73 11.86
N VAL A 408 -15.27 4.44 11.74
CA VAL A 408 -16.65 3.96 11.59
C VAL A 408 -17.48 4.12 12.88
N VAL A 409 -16.87 3.81 14.03
CA VAL A 409 -17.54 3.72 15.33
C VAL A 409 -17.76 5.09 15.98
N LEU A 410 -16.82 6.03 15.81
CA LEU A 410 -16.80 7.33 16.50
C LEU A 410 -17.11 8.53 15.57
N ALA A 411 -17.37 8.29 14.27
CA ALA A 411 -17.81 9.38 13.39
C ALA A 411 -19.19 9.93 13.82
N PRO A 412 -19.38 11.26 13.89
CA PRO A 412 -20.68 11.87 14.17
C PRO A 412 -21.71 11.48 13.11
N ARG A 413 -22.97 11.30 13.53
CA ARG A 413 -24.07 10.80 12.68
C ARG A 413 -25.30 11.69 12.78
N PHE A 414 -25.96 11.92 11.65
CA PHE A 414 -27.29 12.52 11.61
C PHE A 414 -28.37 11.48 11.92
N VAL A 415 -29.47 11.94 12.53
CA VAL A 415 -30.67 11.12 12.72
C VAL A 415 -31.38 10.97 11.37
N THR A 416 -31.53 9.73 10.89
CA THR A 416 -32.28 9.44 9.66
C THR A 416 -33.76 9.81 9.89
N PRO A 417 -34.37 10.68 9.07
CA PRO A 417 -35.78 11.03 9.25
C PRO A 417 -36.69 9.81 9.03
N PRO A 418 -37.75 9.62 9.84
CA PRO A 418 -38.67 8.50 9.66
C PRO A 418 -39.35 8.58 8.30
N GLY A 419 -39.32 7.47 7.55
CA GLY A 419 -39.88 7.40 6.19
C GLY A 419 -38.99 7.95 5.07
N ALA A 420 -37.79 8.48 5.35
CA ALA A 420 -36.87 8.90 4.30
C ALA A 420 -36.38 7.68 3.48
N PRO A 421 -36.55 7.64 2.15
CA PRO A 421 -36.17 6.50 1.33
C PRO A 421 -34.64 6.40 1.23
N ALA A 422 -34.06 5.45 1.95
CA ALA A 422 -32.62 5.16 1.86
C ALA A 422 -32.27 4.65 0.46
N ASN A 423 -31.31 5.30 -0.21
CA ASN A 423 -30.80 4.81 -1.50
C ASN A 423 -30.15 3.42 -1.29
N PRO A 424 -30.48 2.39 -2.09
CA PRO A 424 -30.00 1.03 -1.86
C PRO A 424 -28.51 0.81 -2.17
N VAL A 425 -27.87 1.71 -2.94
CA VAL A 425 -26.49 1.58 -3.44
C VAL A 425 -25.50 2.46 -2.69
N TYR A 426 -25.89 3.68 -2.27
CA TYR A 426 -24.96 4.67 -1.72
C TYR A 426 -25.56 5.58 -0.64
N GLY A 427 -24.70 6.35 0.02
CA GLY A 427 -25.04 7.28 1.11
C GLY A 427 -25.06 6.60 2.47
N ASN A 428 -24.56 7.24 3.52
CA ASN A 428 -24.69 6.80 4.91
C ASN A 428 -25.26 7.95 5.76
N ASN A 429 -25.41 7.73 7.08
CA ASN A 429 -25.86 8.79 7.98
C ASN A 429 -24.69 9.52 8.69
N LEU A 430 -23.45 9.40 8.20
CA LEU A 430 -22.34 10.16 8.76
C LEU A 430 -22.55 11.65 8.49
N ALA A 431 -22.27 12.49 9.49
CA ALA A 431 -22.34 13.94 9.33
C ALA A 431 -21.20 14.47 8.45
N GLN A 432 -20.02 13.85 8.57
CA GLN A 432 -18.82 14.17 7.79
C GLN A 432 -18.02 12.88 7.55
N GLN A 433 -17.63 12.60 6.30
CA GLN A 433 -16.91 11.40 5.91
C GLN A 433 -15.43 11.70 5.65
N ILE A 434 -14.60 11.62 6.70
CA ILE A 434 -13.14 11.68 6.59
C ILE A 434 -12.54 10.29 6.33
N THR A 435 -12.95 9.30 7.12
CA THR A 435 -12.56 7.91 6.92
C THR A 435 -13.20 7.39 5.63
N SER A 436 -12.42 6.67 4.81
CA SER A 436 -12.85 6.28 3.47
C SER A 436 -12.18 5.00 2.95
N THR A 437 -12.53 4.59 1.72
CA THR A 437 -11.81 3.55 0.95
C THR A 437 -10.30 3.80 0.86
N PHE A 438 -9.84 5.05 1.00
CA PHE A 438 -8.41 5.36 0.99
C PHE A 438 -7.70 4.91 2.26
N ASP A 439 -8.32 4.97 3.43
CA ASP A 439 -7.70 4.48 4.67
C ASP A 439 -7.49 2.95 4.64
N LEU A 440 -8.40 2.19 4.02
CA LEU A 440 -8.21 0.77 3.72
C LEU A 440 -7.10 0.54 2.68
N THR A 441 -7.01 1.41 1.66
CA THR A 441 -5.89 1.40 0.70
C THR A 441 -4.55 1.62 1.40
N LEU A 442 -4.50 2.50 2.41
CA LEU A 442 -3.33 2.73 3.26
C LEU A 442 -3.05 1.56 4.23
N CYS A 443 -4.07 0.83 4.69
CA CYS A 443 -3.88 -0.43 5.43
C CYS A 443 -3.18 -1.48 4.56
N GLY A 444 -3.63 -1.67 3.31
CA GLY A 444 -2.96 -2.54 2.34
C GLY A 444 -1.52 -2.10 2.06
N LEU A 445 -1.29 -0.78 1.93
CA LEU A 445 0.04 -0.21 1.72
C LEU A 445 0.95 -0.42 2.94
N ALA A 446 0.44 -0.32 4.17
CA ALA A 446 1.17 -0.61 5.40
C ALA A 446 1.55 -2.10 5.51
N LEU A 447 0.66 -3.00 5.09
CA LEU A 447 0.96 -4.44 4.95
C LEU A 447 2.04 -4.68 3.88
N GLY A 448 2.00 -3.96 2.76
CA GLY A 448 3.03 -3.97 1.72
C GLY A 448 4.40 -3.48 2.22
N ILE A 449 4.42 -2.43 3.06
CA ILE A 449 5.63 -1.93 3.73
C ILE A 449 6.20 -2.98 4.68
N LEU A 450 5.36 -3.60 5.52
CA LEU A 450 5.77 -4.70 6.40
C LEU A 450 6.34 -5.89 5.61
N ALA A 451 5.71 -6.27 4.49
CA ALA A 451 6.21 -7.32 3.61
C ALA A 451 7.56 -6.96 2.98
N ALA A 452 7.73 -5.72 2.48
CA ALA A 452 9.00 -5.22 1.97
C ALA A 452 10.10 -5.24 3.02
N ASP A 453 9.80 -4.82 4.26
CA ASP A 453 10.70 -4.90 5.41
C ASP A 453 11.10 -6.34 5.72
N LEU A 454 10.16 -7.29 5.67
CA LEU A 454 10.41 -8.71 5.94
C LEU A 454 11.29 -9.35 4.85
N ILE A 455 11.07 -9.02 3.58
CA ILE A 455 11.90 -9.45 2.45
C ILE A 455 13.31 -8.84 2.57
N ALA A 456 13.42 -7.55 2.88
CA ALA A 456 14.69 -6.83 3.05
C ALA A 456 15.55 -7.32 4.23
N ARG A 457 15.01 -8.16 5.14
CA ARG A 457 15.79 -8.89 6.16
C ARG A 457 16.32 -10.22 5.65
N ARG A 458 15.49 -10.99 4.93
CA ARG A 458 15.88 -12.30 4.39
C ARG A 458 17.03 -12.19 3.39
N GLN A 459 17.22 -11.00 2.81
CA GLN A 459 18.38 -10.65 1.98
C GLN A 459 19.68 -10.32 2.75
N HIS A 460 19.71 -10.28 4.08
CA HIS A 460 20.99 -10.20 4.80
C HIS A 460 21.78 -11.50 4.59
N PRO A 461 23.02 -11.45 4.09
CA PRO A 461 23.93 -12.57 4.24
C PRO A 461 24.11 -12.85 5.75
N PRO A 462 24.22 -14.13 6.18
CA PRO A 462 24.71 -14.40 7.52
C PRO A 462 26.06 -13.69 7.67
N ARG A 463 26.20 -12.88 8.72
CA ARG A 463 27.42 -12.12 9.00
C ARG A 463 28.57 -13.11 9.15
N ARG A 464 29.32 -13.34 8.06
CA ARG A 464 30.50 -14.23 8.07
C ARG A 464 31.38 -13.76 9.22
N THR A 465 31.39 -14.56 10.28
CA THR A 465 32.43 -14.49 11.30
C THR A 465 33.73 -14.61 10.54
N ARG A 466 34.51 -13.52 10.48
CA ARG A 466 35.88 -13.58 9.94
C ARG A 466 36.54 -14.75 10.68
N PRO A 467 37.00 -15.80 9.98
CA PRO A 467 37.85 -16.78 10.63
C PRO A 467 38.98 -15.98 11.28
N HIS A 468 39.14 -16.11 12.61
CA HIS A 468 40.33 -15.56 13.25
C HIS A 468 41.54 -16.07 12.46
N PRO A 469 42.47 -15.20 12.02
CA PRO A 469 43.58 -15.61 11.19
C PRO A 469 44.34 -16.72 11.92
N ARG A 470 44.19 -17.96 11.43
CA ARG A 470 44.62 -19.15 12.16
C ARG A 470 46.15 -19.16 12.12
N ARG A 471 46.75 -18.63 13.20
CA ARG A 471 48.18 -18.32 13.35
C ARG A 471 49.00 -19.45 12.72
N PRO A 472 49.88 -19.15 11.72
CA PRO A 472 50.49 -20.18 10.90
C PRO A 472 51.24 -21.18 11.77
N ARG A 473 50.75 -22.42 11.80
CA ARG A 473 51.34 -23.50 12.60
C ARG A 473 52.64 -23.89 11.92
N SER A 474 53.77 -23.57 12.55
CA SER A 474 55.11 -23.82 12.00
C SER A 474 55.23 -25.26 11.49
N ALA A 475 55.66 -25.39 10.24
CA ALA A 475 55.82 -26.68 9.58
C ALA A 475 57.04 -27.40 10.19
N LYS A 476 56.79 -28.38 11.06
CA LYS A 476 57.87 -29.29 11.50
C LYS A 476 58.39 -30.05 10.28
N ARG A 477 59.65 -29.78 9.94
CA ARG A 477 60.44 -30.51 8.94
C ARG A 477 60.43 -32.02 9.29
N PRO A 478 60.20 -32.93 8.33
CA PRO A 478 60.26 -34.35 8.61
C PRO A 478 61.69 -34.77 8.96
N ILE A 479 61.83 -35.64 9.97
CA ILE A 479 63.07 -36.29 10.36
C ILE A 479 62.92 -37.77 9.99
N PRO A 480 63.87 -38.41 9.27
CA PRO A 480 63.78 -39.82 8.92
C PRO A 480 63.94 -40.71 10.16
N SER A 481 63.22 -41.83 10.19
CA SER A 481 63.27 -42.82 11.27
C SER A 481 64.51 -43.70 11.17
N GLY A 482 65.38 -43.66 12.19
CA GLY A 482 66.56 -44.53 12.31
C GLY A 482 66.77 -44.99 13.75
N ALA A 483 66.82 -46.31 13.95
CA ALA A 483 66.75 -46.96 15.26
C ALA A 483 67.89 -46.64 16.23
N ARG A 484 67.56 -46.49 17.52
CA ARG A 484 67.92 -47.48 18.57
C ARG A 484 67.25 -47.18 19.91
N SER A 485 67.11 -48.21 20.74
CA SER A 485 66.55 -48.17 22.10
C SER A 485 67.64 -48.33 23.16
N ALA A 486 67.61 -47.50 24.21
CA ALA A 486 68.27 -47.77 25.49
C ALA A 486 67.56 -47.02 26.64
N LEU A 487 67.29 -47.76 27.72
CA LEU A 487 67.05 -47.29 29.09
C LEU A 487 68.40 -47.29 29.86
N PRO A 488 68.55 -46.88 31.14
CA PRO A 488 67.55 -46.51 32.16
C PRO A 488 67.81 -45.11 32.80
N SER A 489 67.09 -44.64 33.83
CA SER A 489 67.36 -44.93 35.27
C SER A 489 66.27 -44.39 36.23
N GLU A 490 66.38 -44.83 37.49
CA GLU A 490 65.84 -44.38 38.79
C GLU A 490 65.12 -42.99 38.89
N ALA A 491 64.02 -42.81 39.67
CA ALA A 491 63.83 -42.93 41.14
C ALA A 491 64.48 -41.74 41.93
N GLU A 492 63.99 -41.23 43.08
CA GLU A 492 62.87 -41.55 43.99
C GLU A 492 62.59 -40.35 44.98
N THR A 493 61.53 -40.40 45.83
CA THR A 493 61.20 -39.46 46.98
C THR A 493 60.84 -37.98 46.66
N THR A 494 60.14 -37.14 47.47
CA THR A 494 59.39 -37.15 48.77
C THR A 494 58.28 -36.04 48.69
N GLN A 495 57.12 -36.03 49.37
CA GLN A 495 56.77 -35.72 50.79
C GLN A 495 57.24 -34.33 51.33
N PHE A 496 56.50 -33.54 52.16
CA PHE A 496 55.08 -33.60 52.63
C PHE A 496 54.53 -32.25 53.20
N ARG A 497 53.23 -31.97 52.94
CA ARG A 497 52.12 -31.48 53.83
C ARG A 497 52.23 -30.22 54.78
N ALA A 498 51.34 -29.24 54.52
CA ALA A 498 50.55 -28.33 55.41
C ALA A 498 51.16 -27.17 56.28
N ALA A 499 50.35 -26.07 56.39
CA ALA A 499 50.14 -25.13 57.53
C ALA A 499 51.35 -24.30 58.08
N ASP A 500 51.25 -23.13 58.73
CA ASP A 500 50.30 -21.98 58.87
C ASP A 500 51.08 -20.82 59.58
N ALA A 501 50.67 -19.57 59.84
CA ALA A 501 49.42 -18.77 59.71
C ALA A 501 49.82 -17.30 59.28
N GLY A 502 49.24 -16.15 59.68
CA GLY A 502 48.06 -15.80 60.51
C GLY A 502 47.92 -14.28 60.79
N HIS A 503 46.75 -13.88 61.34
CA HIS A 503 46.35 -12.53 61.84
C HIS A 503 46.14 -11.41 60.77
N ASP A 504 45.14 -10.51 60.85
CA ASP A 504 44.17 -10.18 61.94
C ASP A 504 42.70 -10.07 61.46
N VAL A 505 41.77 -9.87 62.41
CA VAL A 505 40.27 -9.86 62.28
C VAL A 505 39.69 -8.65 63.11
N PRO A 506 38.38 -8.41 63.42
CA PRO A 506 37.12 -9.17 63.19
C PRO A 506 35.81 -8.40 62.77
N THR A 507 34.83 -9.12 62.16
CA THR A 507 33.33 -8.95 62.27
C THR A 507 32.64 -7.61 61.84
N THR A 508 31.32 -7.48 61.61
CA THR A 508 30.07 -8.27 61.83
C THR A 508 29.23 -8.42 60.52
N VAL A 509 28.27 -9.34 60.28
CA VAL A 509 27.18 -10.02 61.05
C VAL A 509 25.93 -9.12 61.24
N LEU A 510 24.68 -9.46 60.82
CA LEU A 510 24.09 -10.60 60.06
C LEU A 510 22.71 -10.25 59.40
N SER A 511 22.20 -11.12 58.51
CA SER A 511 20.79 -11.45 58.10
C SER A 511 19.60 -10.46 58.08
N GLY A 512 18.64 -10.68 57.14
CA GLY A 512 17.18 -10.52 57.43
C GLY A 512 16.24 -10.03 56.29
N PRO A 513 15.01 -10.57 56.13
CA PRO A 513 14.04 -10.10 55.11
C PRO A 513 12.69 -9.53 55.63
N GLY A 514 12.12 -8.57 54.88
CA GLY A 514 10.73 -8.05 55.03
C GLY A 514 10.55 -6.96 56.11
N PRO A 515 9.34 -6.34 56.27
CA PRO A 515 8.07 -6.56 55.55
C PRO A 515 7.52 -5.27 54.87
N SER A 516 6.25 -5.28 54.45
CA SER A 516 5.52 -4.14 53.88
C SER A 516 4.59 -3.41 54.88
N PRO A 517 4.33 -2.10 54.68
CA PRO A 517 3.23 -1.41 55.36
C PRO A 517 1.95 -1.28 54.49
N ARG A 518 0.80 -1.20 55.16
CA ARG A 518 -0.53 -0.76 54.69
C ARG A 518 -1.05 0.29 55.70
N ILE A 519 -2.32 0.72 55.56
CA ILE A 519 -3.15 1.40 56.60
C ILE A 519 -2.87 2.93 56.67
N PHE A 520 -3.82 3.88 56.81
CA PHE A 520 -5.30 3.83 56.96
C PHE A 520 -6.04 4.84 56.01
N ARG A 521 -7.35 5.07 56.23
CA ARG A 521 -8.22 6.03 55.49
C ARG A 521 -8.85 7.08 56.42
N SER A 522 -9.05 8.30 55.90
CA SER A 522 -10.09 9.27 56.29
C SER A 522 -10.04 10.44 55.28
N ALA A 523 -11.11 11.17 54.95
CA ALA A 523 -12.55 11.03 55.21
C ALA A 523 -13.36 11.50 53.97
N GLU A 524 -14.69 11.47 54.03
CA GLU A 524 -15.57 11.93 52.94
C GLU A 524 -15.65 13.46 52.82
N THR A 525 -15.99 13.94 51.61
CA THR A 525 -16.72 15.21 51.43
C THR A 525 -17.55 15.13 50.15
N THR A 526 -18.79 15.62 50.18
CA THR A 526 -19.78 15.41 49.14
C THR A 526 -19.68 16.40 47.98
N GLY A 527 -19.81 15.90 46.75
CA GLY A 527 -19.81 16.69 45.51
C GLY A 527 -20.63 16.00 44.40
N PRO A 528 -21.18 16.75 43.42
CA PRO A 528 -22.36 16.31 42.67
C PRO A 528 -22.14 15.25 41.59
N VAL A 529 -23.28 14.67 41.16
CA VAL A 529 -23.44 13.46 40.35
C VAL A 529 -22.82 13.57 38.94
N ARG A 530 -22.15 12.49 38.50
CA ARG A 530 -21.59 12.33 37.13
C ARG A 530 -22.69 12.16 36.06
N PRO A 531 -22.43 12.55 34.79
CA PRO A 531 -23.43 12.51 33.74
C PRO A 531 -23.91 11.09 33.38
N LYS A 532 -25.20 10.95 33.05
CA LYS A 532 -25.75 9.73 32.45
C LYS A 532 -25.18 9.53 31.03
N ILE A 533 -24.34 8.51 30.88
CA ILE A 533 -23.97 7.97 29.57
C ILE A 533 -25.16 7.15 29.05
N TYR A 534 -25.74 7.54 27.93
CA TYR A 534 -26.80 6.77 27.30
C TYR A 534 -26.19 5.74 26.33
N ARG A 535 -26.24 4.46 26.69
CA ARG A 535 -26.06 3.36 25.72
C ARG A 535 -27.42 3.03 25.09
N PRO A 536 -27.46 2.62 23.81
CA PRO A 536 -28.60 1.88 23.30
C PRO A 536 -28.82 0.60 24.15
N PRO A 537 -30.07 0.19 24.43
CA PRO A 537 -30.32 -1.17 24.89
C PRO A 537 -29.92 -2.17 23.79
N GLY A 538 -29.28 -3.26 24.18
CA GLY A 538 -29.03 -4.38 23.29
C GLY A 538 -30.20 -5.35 23.27
N ASP A 539 -30.39 -5.98 22.12
CA ASP A 539 -30.92 -7.34 21.89
C ASP A 539 -32.22 -7.77 22.60
N SER A 540 -33.32 -7.87 21.83
CA SER A 540 -34.11 -9.13 21.74
C SER A 540 -35.37 -9.02 20.86
N GLN A 541 -35.27 -9.33 19.56
CA GLN A 541 -36.12 -10.27 18.80
C GLN A 541 -35.59 -10.44 17.37
#